data_AF-A0A6V8CS59-F1
#
_entry.id   AF-A0A6V8CS59-F1
#
_cell.length_a   1.000
_cell.length_b   1.000
_cell.length_c   1.000
_cell.angle_alpha   90.00
_cell.angle_beta   90.00
_cell.angle_gamma   90.00
#
_symmetry.space_group_name_H-M   'P 1'
#
loop_
_entity.id
_entity.type
_entity.pdbx_description
1 polymer ?
#
loop_
_entity_poly.entity_id
_entity_poly.type
_entity_poly.pdbx_seq_one_letter_code
_entity_poly.pdbx_strand_id
1 'polypeptide(L)'
;MTSAPKRRGMVQNDRGRTKNILKGRKNRFRSLIMLGLVAFIMLSPQAREMTIGKIGDVKEFIMNPTLGYLVYDIEADYTLNRIITLENQDLDTTEYYNETFPISQDIYALEGTGPIYTYTDGTPDTPNQKIQDVLATEIRIDGQSINVPLERSAIRSYAEAITTPSGHKIWWPGTSGSGNMFCTGGPCVKVTAFLGPGQSMSYEYLVTISTKSYTWWSDVNEGV
;
A
#
# COMPACT_ATOMS: atom_id res chain seq x y z
N MET A 1 -55.22 32.29 51.31
CA MET A 1 -53.97 33.05 51.49
C MET A 1 -52.81 32.21 50.96
N THR A 2 -52.25 32.54 49.81
CA THR A 2 -51.12 31.83 49.20
C THR A 2 -49.81 32.48 49.65
N SER A 3 -48.92 31.70 50.29
CA SER A 3 -47.64 32.19 50.79
C SER A 3 -46.66 32.45 49.64
N ALA A 4 -45.89 33.53 49.75
CA ALA A 4 -44.97 33.98 48.71
C ALA A 4 -43.88 32.91 48.40
N PRO A 5 -43.49 32.73 47.13
CA PRO A 5 -42.53 31.69 46.75
C PRO A 5 -41.13 31.95 47.33
N LYS A 6 -40.52 30.92 47.92
CA LYS A 6 -39.17 30.97 48.51
C LYS A 6 -38.11 31.15 47.42
N ARG A 7 -37.10 32.00 47.70
CA ARG A 7 -35.94 32.27 46.82
C ARG A 7 -35.26 30.98 46.34
N ARG A 8 -34.93 30.95 45.04
CA ARG A 8 -34.33 29.84 44.30
C ARG A 8 -33.06 29.31 44.98
N GLY A 9 -32.95 27.98 45.13
CA GLY A 9 -31.72 27.30 45.59
C GLY A 9 -31.63 26.91 47.07
N MET A 10 -32.69 27.06 47.85
CA MET A 10 -32.78 26.47 49.19
C MET A 10 -33.74 25.28 49.19
N VAL A 11 -33.25 24.14 49.68
CA VAL A 11 -34.06 22.92 49.85
C VAL A 11 -34.16 22.62 51.35
N GLN A 12 -35.34 22.24 51.81
CA GLN A 12 -35.55 21.76 53.17
C GLN A 12 -35.35 20.25 53.16
N ASN A 13 -34.45 19.74 54.00
CA ASN A 13 -34.35 18.29 54.20
C ASN A 13 -35.52 17.83 55.09
N ASP A 14 -35.85 16.53 55.08
CA ASP A 14 -36.98 15.93 55.83
C ASP A 14 -37.00 16.18 57.34
N ARG A 15 -35.91 16.72 57.91
CA ARG A 15 -35.82 17.16 59.31
C ARG A 15 -36.10 18.67 59.51
N GLY A 16 -36.69 19.34 58.52
CA GLY A 16 -37.13 20.74 58.59
C GLY A 16 -36.04 21.81 58.51
N ARG A 17 -34.75 21.45 58.40
CA ARG A 17 -33.65 22.42 58.24
C ARG A 17 -33.47 22.83 56.77
N THR A 18 -33.38 24.13 56.52
CA THR A 18 -33.10 24.70 55.19
C THR A 18 -31.59 24.62 54.89
N LYS A 19 -31.24 24.01 53.76
CA LYS A 19 -29.85 23.97 53.26
C LYS A 19 -29.78 24.65 51.91
N ASN A 20 -28.83 25.56 51.77
CA ASN A 20 -28.53 26.16 50.47
C ASN A 20 -27.64 25.21 49.67
N ILE A 21 -28.25 24.54 48.68
CA ILE A 21 -27.59 23.57 47.80
C ILE A 21 -26.60 24.22 46.83
N LEU A 22 -26.72 25.54 46.59
CA LEU A 22 -25.80 26.28 45.72
C LEU A 22 -24.45 26.59 46.41
N LYS A 23 -24.34 26.43 47.74
CA LYS A 23 -23.09 26.64 48.49
C LYS A 23 -22.40 25.30 48.76
N GLY A 24 -21.87 24.68 47.71
CA GLY A 24 -21.00 23.50 47.85
C GLY A 24 -19.70 23.86 48.54
N ARG A 25 -19.53 23.50 49.82
CA ARG A 25 -18.24 23.65 50.53
C ARG A 25 -17.24 22.70 49.89
N LYS A 26 -16.48 23.17 48.91
CA LYS A 26 -15.40 22.44 48.23
C LYS A 26 -14.40 21.98 49.30
N ASN A 27 -14.31 20.67 49.50
CA ASN A 27 -13.51 20.10 50.57
C ASN A 27 -12.02 20.15 50.17
N ARG A 28 -11.34 21.26 50.51
CA ARG A 28 -9.94 21.54 50.11
C ARG A 28 -8.97 20.41 50.47
N PHE A 29 -9.27 19.63 51.50
CA PHE A 29 -8.50 18.46 51.92
C PHE A 29 -8.47 17.34 50.87
N ARG A 30 -9.59 17.05 50.20
CA ARG A 30 -9.63 16.07 49.09
C ARG A 30 -8.83 16.55 47.89
N SER A 31 -8.81 17.85 47.65
CA SER A 31 -8.02 18.46 46.56
C SER A 31 -6.51 18.37 46.84
N LEU A 32 -6.08 18.52 48.09
CA LEU A 32 -4.67 18.39 48.48
C LEU A 32 -4.20 16.94 48.38
N ILE A 33 -5.02 15.98 48.79
CA ILE A 33 -4.69 14.55 48.65
C ILE A 33 -4.57 14.16 47.17
N MET A 34 -5.52 14.59 46.33
CA MET A 34 -5.45 14.33 44.88
C MET A 34 -4.21 14.97 44.25
N LEU A 35 -3.87 16.21 44.64
CA LEU A 35 -2.70 16.89 44.10
C LEU A 35 -1.39 16.22 44.54
N GLY A 36 -1.33 15.75 45.79
CA GLY A 36 -0.20 14.96 46.30
C GLY A 36 -0.06 13.61 45.58
N LEU A 37 -1.16 12.94 45.28
CA LEU A 37 -1.16 11.67 44.55
C LEU A 37 -0.70 11.85 43.10
N VAL A 38 -1.17 12.89 42.40
CA VAL A 38 -0.72 13.24 41.04
C VAL A 38 0.77 13.61 41.02
N ALA A 39 1.23 14.39 42.01
CA ALA A 39 2.64 14.73 42.14
C ALA A 39 3.50 13.48 42.40
N PHE A 40 3.04 12.55 43.26
CA PHE A 40 3.73 11.29 43.53
C PHE A 40 3.82 10.40 42.28
N ILE A 41 2.74 10.30 41.49
CA ILE A 41 2.76 9.55 40.22
C ILE A 41 3.76 10.19 39.24
N MET A 42 3.83 11.52 39.15
CA MET A 42 4.76 12.21 38.23
C MET A 42 6.22 12.16 38.68
N LEU A 43 6.50 12.12 39.99
CA LEU A 43 7.86 12.11 40.54
C LEU A 43 8.43 10.70 40.71
N SER A 44 7.60 9.67 40.79
CA SER A 44 8.06 8.27 40.91
C SER A 44 8.10 7.59 39.53
N PRO A 45 9.29 7.19 39.04
CA PRO A 45 9.42 6.55 37.72
C PRO A 45 8.57 5.29 37.58
N GLN A 46 8.52 4.47 38.62
CA GLN A 46 7.76 3.21 38.65
C GLN A 46 6.24 3.40 38.54
N ALA A 47 5.70 4.51 39.06
CA ALA A 47 4.27 4.80 38.92
C ALA A 47 3.94 5.43 37.55
N ARG A 48 4.85 6.19 36.95
CA ARG A 48 4.69 6.71 35.58
C ARG A 48 4.58 5.57 34.59
N GLU A 49 5.45 4.58 34.65
CA GLU A 49 5.44 3.45 33.73
C GLU A 49 4.14 2.63 33.83
N MET A 50 3.68 2.32 35.04
CA MET A 50 2.42 1.58 35.24
C MET A 50 1.16 2.36 34.86
N THR A 51 1.16 3.70 34.98
CA THR A 51 -0.03 4.52 34.67
C THR A 51 -0.06 4.95 33.21
N ILE A 52 1.08 5.29 32.61
CA ILE A 52 1.20 5.63 31.18
C ILE A 52 0.91 4.40 30.32
N GLY A 53 1.40 3.21 30.72
CA GLY A 53 1.05 1.96 30.04
C GLY A 53 -0.46 1.71 30.04
N LYS A 54 -1.11 1.80 31.20
CA LYS A 54 -2.57 1.59 31.32
C LYS A 54 -3.42 2.67 30.67
N ILE A 55 -2.96 3.91 30.59
CA ILE A 55 -3.68 5.00 29.90
C ILE A 55 -3.51 4.87 28.38
N GLY A 56 -2.37 4.36 27.91
CA GLY A 56 -2.16 3.98 26.50
C GLY A 56 -3.19 2.94 26.05
N ASP A 57 -3.33 1.86 26.81
CA ASP A 57 -4.28 0.78 26.51
C ASP A 57 -5.75 1.23 26.51
N VAL A 58 -6.12 2.11 27.45
CA VAL A 58 -7.49 2.63 27.53
C VAL A 58 -7.79 3.62 26.41
N LYS A 59 -6.81 4.40 25.96
CA LYS A 59 -6.97 5.28 24.79
C LYS A 59 -7.18 4.44 23.53
N GLU A 60 -6.44 3.35 23.37
CA GLU A 60 -6.59 2.42 22.26
C GLU A 60 -7.96 1.72 22.29
N PHE A 61 -8.41 1.28 23.47
CA PHE A 61 -9.72 0.65 23.66
C PHE A 61 -10.91 1.59 23.40
N ILE A 62 -10.80 2.88 23.74
CA ILE A 62 -11.87 3.88 23.51
C ILE A 62 -11.85 4.40 22.07
N MET A 63 -10.69 4.42 21.40
CA MET A 63 -10.58 4.84 20.00
C MET A 63 -10.99 3.74 19.02
N ASN A 64 -10.84 2.46 19.37
CA ASN A 64 -11.16 1.34 18.49
C ASN A 64 -12.63 1.28 18.00
N PRO A 65 -13.67 1.56 18.81
CA PRO A 65 -15.06 1.51 18.34
C PRO A 65 -15.58 2.81 17.71
N THR A 66 -14.79 3.89 17.68
CA THR A 66 -15.21 5.18 17.06
C THR A 66 -14.59 5.41 15.68
N LEU A 67 -13.60 4.61 15.31
CA LEU A 67 -13.11 4.48 13.95
C LEU A 67 -13.97 3.41 13.27
N GLY A 68 -15.11 3.81 12.70
CA GLY A 68 -15.89 2.92 11.84
C GLY A 68 -14.98 2.20 10.85
N TYR A 69 -15.30 0.93 10.55
CA TYR A 69 -14.53 0.00 9.73
C TYR A 69 -13.57 0.72 8.76
N LEU A 70 -12.31 0.80 9.16
CA LEU A 70 -11.28 1.44 8.34
C LEU A 70 -10.95 0.49 7.20
N VAL A 71 -11.70 0.57 6.11
CA VAL A 71 -11.26 0.08 4.81
C VAL A 71 -10.11 0.99 4.40
N TYR A 72 -8.89 0.58 4.73
CA TYR A 72 -7.71 1.22 4.17
C TYR A 72 -7.46 0.59 2.81
N ASP A 73 -7.57 1.39 1.75
CA ASP A 73 -6.98 1.02 0.47
C ASP A 73 -5.47 0.85 0.71
N ILE A 74 -4.99 -0.38 0.56
CA ILE A 74 -3.57 -0.66 0.68
C ILE A 74 -3.00 -0.40 -0.70
N GLU A 75 -2.36 0.75 -0.85
CA GLU A 75 -1.58 1.10 -2.03
C GLU A 75 -0.10 0.82 -1.78
N ALA A 76 0.56 0.19 -2.76
CA ALA A 76 1.99 -0.06 -2.70
C ALA A 76 2.61 0.11 -4.07
N ASP A 77 3.66 0.91 -4.12
CA ASP A 77 4.50 1.09 -5.30
C ASP A 77 5.83 0.37 -5.09
N TYR A 78 6.20 -0.49 -6.02
CA TYR A 78 7.47 -1.21 -5.96
C TYR A 78 8.05 -1.40 -7.36
N THR A 79 9.36 -1.61 -7.42
CA THR A 79 10.05 -1.98 -8.66
C THR A 79 10.64 -3.37 -8.48
N LEU A 80 10.21 -4.30 -9.33
CA LEU A 80 10.81 -5.62 -9.42
C LEU A 80 12.06 -5.51 -10.28
N ASN A 81 13.21 -5.86 -9.71
CA ASN A 81 14.48 -5.91 -10.41
C ASN A 81 14.90 -7.38 -10.59
N ARG A 82 15.07 -7.81 -11.85
CA ARG A 82 15.70 -9.08 -12.19
C ARG A 82 17.10 -8.80 -12.70
N ILE A 83 18.10 -9.27 -11.98
CA ILE A 83 19.52 -9.16 -12.34
C ILE A 83 19.96 -10.47 -13.00
N ILE A 84 20.58 -10.38 -14.16
CA ILE A 84 21.11 -11.53 -14.91
C ILE A 84 22.62 -11.35 -15.00
N THR A 85 23.35 -12.37 -14.55
CA THR A 85 24.81 -12.42 -14.64
C THR A 85 25.19 -13.52 -15.61
N LEU A 86 26.03 -13.18 -16.58
CA LEU A 86 26.54 -14.08 -17.60
C LEU A 86 28.05 -14.11 -17.54
N GLU A 87 28.63 -15.27 -17.78
CA GLU A 87 30.08 -15.48 -17.86
C GLU A 87 30.36 -16.42 -19.02
N ASN A 88 31.28 -16.00 -19.90
CA ASN A 88 31.83 -16.87 -20.93
C ASN A 88 33.12 -17.51 -20.38
N GLN A 89 33.07 -18.81 -20.14
CA GLN A 89 34.21 -19.58 -19.62
C GLN A 89 35.18 -20.03 -20.71
N ASP A 90 34.82 -19.86 -21.98
CA ASP A 90 35.71 -20.19 -23.09
C ASP A 90 36.87 -19.19 -23.18
N LEU A 91 38.00 -19.69 -23.68
CA LEU A 91 39.25 -18.94 -23.74
C LEU A 91 39.56 -18.38 -25.14
N ASP A 92 38.83 -18.81 -26.17
CA ASP A 92 39.10 -18.50 -27.57
C ASP A 92 37.85 -18.12 -28.40
N THR A 93 36.65 -18.41 -27.91
CA THR A 93 35.39 -18.18 -28.63
C THR A 93 34.55 -17.06 -28.02
N THR A 94 33.94 -16.26 -28.89
CA THR A 94 32.87 -15.33 -28.48
C THR A 94 31.56 -16.09 -28.47
N GLU A 95 30.86 -16.06 -27.35
CA GLU A 95 29.55 -16.67 -27.19
C GLU A 95 28.43 -15.63 -27.18
N TYR A 96 27.21 -16.10 -27.38
CA TYR A 96 26.03 -15.27 -27.23
C TYR A 96 24.94 -15.98 -26.43
N TYR A 97 24.18 -15.19 -25.68
CA TYR A 97 23.04 -15.66 -24.90
C TYR A 97 21.79 -14.88 -25.28
N ASN A 98 20.69 -15.60 -25.54
CA ASN A 98 19.40 -15.00 -25.88
C ASN A 98 18.44 -15.17 -24.70
N GLU A 99 18.00 -14.05 -24.13
CA GLU A 99 17.01 -14.02 -23.06
C GLU A 99 15.72 -13.36 -23.56
N THR A 100 14.60 -13.78 -22.98
CA THR A 100 13.28 -13.21 -23.27
C THR A 100 12.59 -12.80 -21.97
N PHE A 101 12.17 -11.55 -21.88
CA PHE A 101 11.43 -10.99 -20.74
C PHE A 101 9.99 -10.68 -21.14
N PRO A 102 8.98 -11.15 -20.41
CA PRO A 102 7.60 -10.76 -20.67
C PRO A 102 7.39 -9.29 -20.30
N ILE A 103 6.71 -8.53 -21.17
CA ILE A 103 6.23 -7.19 -20.84
C ILE A 103 4.99 -7.39 -19.98
N SER A 104 5.06 -6.94 -18.73
CA SER A 104 3.98 -7.11 -17.76
C SER A 104 2.74 -6.32 -18.21
N GLN A 105 1.57 -6.89 -17.99
CA GLN A 105 0.29 -6.25 -18.31
C GLN A 105 -0.39 -5.78 -17.02
N ASP A 106 -1.28 -4.81 -17.17
CA ASP A 106 -2.15 -4.40 -16.07
C ASP A 106 -3.07 -5.54 -15.66
N ILE A 107 -3.27 -5.67 -14.34
CA ILE A 107 -4.19 -6.66 -13.76
C ILE A 107 -5.43 -5.93 -13.27
N TYR A 108 -6.59 -6.47 -13.62
CA TYR A 108 -7.89 -5.94 -13.27
C TYR A 108 -8.54 -6.78 -12.16
N ALA A 109 -9.41 -6.16 -11.38
CA ALA A 109 -10.09 -6.79 -10.24
C ALA A 109 -10.92 -8.02 -10.66
N LEU A 110 -11.60 -7.92 -11.80
CA LEU A 110 -12.23 -9.07 -12.45
C LEU A 110 -11.50 -9.45 -13.73
N GLU A 111 -11.13 -10.72 -13.87
CA GLU A 111 -10.53 -11.21 -15.11
C GLU A 111 -11.61 -11.45 -16.18
N GLY A 112 -11.36 -11.03 -17.42
CA GLY A 112 -12.18 -11.39 -18.59
C GLY A 112 -13.58 -10.76 -18.65
N THR A 113 -13.93 -9.85 -17.74
CA THR A 113 -15.23 -9.17 -17.71
C THR A 113 -15.08 -7.65 -17.64
N GLY A 114 -16.03 -6.94 -18.25
CA GLY A 114 -15.97 -5.50 -18.46
C GLY A 114 -16.38 -4.67 -17.24
N PRO A 115 -17.55 -4.91 -16.64
CA PRO A 115 -17.98 -4.18 -15.45
C PRO A 115 -17.88 -4.99 -14.15
N ILE A 116 -17.55 -4.31 -13.05
CA ILE A 116 -17.61 -4.91 -11.70
C ILE A 116 -19.06 -4.98 -11.21
N TYR A 117 -19.87 -3.97 -11.54
CA TYR A 117 -21.29 -3.93 -11.18
C TYR A 117 -22.12 -3.53 -12.40
N THR A 118 -23.16 -4.30 -12.67
CA THR A 118 -24.20 -3.98 -13.64
C THR A 118 -25.47 -3.64 -12.88
N TYR A 119 -26.05 -2.47 -13.16
CA TYR A 119 -27.25 -2.02 -12.45
C TYR A 119 -28.52 -2.37 -13.23
N THR A 120 -29.59 -2.70 -12.51
CA THR A 120 -30.88 -3.10 -13.10
C THR A 120 -31.81 -1.92 -13.40
N ASP A 121 -31.44 -0.71 -12.96
CA ASP A 121 -32.21 0.53 -13.10
C ASP A 121 -31.85 1.33 -14.36
N GLY A 122 -30.99 0.78 -15.23
CA GLY A 122 -30.53 1.42 -16.45
C GLY A 122 -29.41 2.43 -16.25
N THR A 123 -28.84 2.55 -15.04
CA THR A 123 -27.62 3.31 -14.82
C THR A 123 -26.40 2.63 -15.47
N PRO A 124 -25.39 3.40 -15.94
CA PRO A 124 -24.22 2.82 -16.57
C PRO A 124 -23.45 1.90 -15.63
N ASP A 125 -23.01 0.77 -16.17
CA ASP A 125 -22.22 -0.21 -15.44
C ASP A 125 -20.91 0.41 -14.89
N THR A 126 -20.51 -0.05 -13.71
CA THR A 126 -19.25 0.36 -13.10
C THR A 126 -18.10 -0.32 -13.84
N PRO A 127 -17.16 0.44 -14.46
CA PRO A 127 -16.06 -0.14 -15.20
C PRO A 127 -15.15 -0.95 -14.27
N ASN A 128 -14.55 -1.99 -14.82
CA ASN A 128 -13.56 -2.78 -14.11
C ASN A 128 -12.35 -1.92 -13.70
N GLN A 129 -11.86 -2.18 -12.50
CA GLN A 129 -10.81 -1.40 -11.87
C GLN A 129 -9.48 -2.15 -11.99
N LYS A 130 -8.41 -1.40 -12.26
CA LYS A 130 -7.05 -1.94 -12.18
C LYS A 130 -6.66 -2.12 -10.72
N ILE A 131 -6.18 -3.31 -10.38
CA ILE A 131 -5.56 -3.62 -9.08
C ILE A 131 -4.04 -3.62 -9.16
N GLN A 132 -3.49 -3.78 -10.37
CA GLN A 132 -2.08 -3.64 -10.66
C GLN A 132 -1.91 -2.82 -11.93
N ASP A 133 -1.23 -1.70 -11.82
CA ASP A 133 -0.90 -0.80 -12.93
C ASP A 133 0.61 -0.86 -13.17
N VAL A 134 1.01 -1.27 -14.37
CA VAL A 134 2.43 -1.29 -14.75
C VAL A 134 2.80 0.12 -15.22
N LEU A 135 3.69 0.78 -14.50
CA LEU A 135 4.04 2.18 -14.75
C LEU A 135 5.23 2.33 -15.70
N ALA A 136 6.19 1.41 -15.61
CA ALA A 136 7.39 1.46 -16.44
C ALA A 136 8.03 0.07 -16.59
N THR A 137 8.69 -0.15 -17.72
CA THR A 137 9.55 -1.30 -17.95
C THR A 137 10.88 -0.80 -18.52
N GLU A 138 11.99 -1.20 -17.91
CA GLU A 138 13.33 -0.69 -18.24
C GLU A 138 14.33 -1.84 -18.32
N ILE A 139 15.27 -1.76 -19.27
CA ILE A 139 16.46 -2.63 -19.31
C ILE A 139 17.69 -1.77 -19.07
N ARG A 140 18.53 -2.17 -18.11
CA ARG A 140 19.84 -1.56 -17.86
C ARG A 140 20.95 -2.51 -18.29
N ILE A 141 21.71 -2.11 -19.31
CA ILE A 141 22.77 -2.91 -19.91
C ILE A 141 23.87 -1.98 -20.42
N ASP A 142 25.14 -2.34 -20.23
CA ASP A 142 26.30 -1.48 -20.59
C ASP A 142 26.23 -0.04 -20.04
N GLY A 143 25.63 0.14 -18.86
CA GLY A 143 25.41 1.48 -18.28
C GLY A 143 24.37 2.33 -19.01
N GLN A 144 23.66 1.78 -20.00
CA GLN A 144 22.54 2.42 -20.68
C GLN A 144 21.21 1.96 -20.07
N SER A 145 20.28 2.90 -19.91
CA SER A 145 18.89 2.64 -19.50
C SER A 145 17.99 2.72 -20.74
N ILE A 146 17.35 1.62 -21.09
CA ILE A 146 16.47 1.50 -22.26
C ILE A 146 15.04 1.35 -21.76
N ASN A 147 14.20 2.35 -22.02
CA ASN A 147 12.77 2.28 -21.71
C ASN A 147 12.05 1.43 -22.76
N VAL A 148 11.30 0.46 -22.29
CA VAL A 148 10.49 -0.44 -23.11
C VAL A 148 9.04 0.07 -23.08
N PRO A 149 8.43 0.30 -24.25
CA PRO A 149 7.04 0.77 -24.30
C PRO A 149 6.10 -0.29 -23.73
N LEU A 150 5.18 0.15 -22.87
CA LEU A 150 4.13 -0.68 -22.30
C LEU A 150 3.02 -0.97 -23.30
N GLU A 151 2.80 -0.04 -24.23
CA GLU A 151 1.78 -0.17 -25.26
C GLU A 151 2.24 -1.11 -26.38
N ARG A 152 1.32 -1.99 -26.81
CA ARG A 152 1.55 -3.01 -27.84
C ARG A 152 1.78 -2.45 -29.25
N SER A 153 1.64 -1.13 -29.44
CA SER A 153 1.70 -0.44 -30.73
C SER A 153 3.13 -0.10 -31.16
N ALA A 154 4.03 0.17 -30.22
CA ALA A 154 5.39 0.62 -30.49
C ALA A 154 6.35 -0.55 -30.69
N ILE A 155 6.09 -1.41 -31.68
CA ILE A 155 6.91 -2.60 -31.98
C ILE A 155 8.32 -2.18 -32.44
N ARG A 156 9.34 -2.92 -31.99
CA ARG A 156 10.71 -2.81 -32.50
C ARG A 156 11.18 -4.17 -33.01
N SER A 157 11.35 -4.29 -34.33
CA SER A 157 11.79 -5.54 -34.95
C SER A 157 13.27 -5.83 -34.67
N TYR A 158 13.74 -7.05 -34.95
CA TYR A 158 15.16 -7.41 -34.81
C TYR A 158 16.08 -6.53 -35.67
N ALA A 159 15.62 -6.12 -36.86
CA ALA A 159 16.38 -5.24 -37.75
C ALA A 159 16.58 -3.83 -37.18
N GLU A 160 15.69 -3.40 -36.29
CA GLU A 160 15.70 -2.09 -35.63
C GLU A 160 16.17 -2.20 -34.17
N ALA A 161 16.80 -3.32 -33.82
CA ALA A 161 17.28 -3.57 -32.48
C ALA A 161 18.25 -2.46 -32.03
N ILE A 162 18.08 -2.05 -30.79
CA ILE A 162 19.03 -1.16 -30.13
C ILE A 162 20.31 -1.96 -29.92
N THR A 163 21.41 -1.47 -30.48
CA THR A 163 22.72 -2.08 -30.31
C THR A 163 23.52 -1.26 -29.31
N THR A 164 23.96 -1.88 -28.21
CA THR A 164 24.77 -1.23 -27.19
C THR A 164 26.21 -1.03 -27.67
N PRO A 165 27.04 -0.23 -26.98
CA PRO A 165 28.45 -0.06 -27.33
C PRO A 165 29.24 -1.39 -27.34
N SER A 166 28.89 -2.34 -26.47
CA SER A 166 29.50 -3.68 -26.44
C SER A 166 28.91 -4.66 -27.47
N GLY A 167 27.97 -4.21 -28.32
CA GLY A 167 27.38 -5.00 -29.39
C GLY A 167 26.14 -5.82 -29.01
N HIS A 168 25.64 -5.71 -27.78
CA HIS A 168 24.41 -6.39 -27.35
C HIS A 168 23.20 -5.84 -28.07
N LYS A 169 22.20 -6.69 -28.33
CA LYS A 169 21.00 -6.30 -29.06
C LYS A 169 19.76 -6.40 -28.19
N ILE A 170 18.94 -5.35 -28.20
CA ILE A 170 17.67 -5.30 -27.47
C ILE A 170 16.55 -4.91 -28.45
N TRP A 171 15.47 -5.69 -28.46
CA TRP A 171 14.29 -5.41 -29.28
C TRP A 171 13.03 -6.02 -28.66
N TRP A 172 11.86 -5.55 -29.09
CA TRP A 172 10.56 -6.05 -28.62
C TRP A 172 9.65 -6.25 -29.85
N PRO A 173 9.73 -7.45 -30.45
CA PRO A 173 9.08 -7.74 -31.72
C PRO A 173 7.56 -7.91 -31.54
N GLY A 174 6.83 -7.84 -32.65
CA GLY A 174 5.41 -8.20 -32.67
C GLY A 174 5.21 -9.69 -32.36
N THR A 175 3.98 -10.05 -31.98
CA THR A 175 3.59 -11.42 -31.58
C THR A 175 3.16 -12.31 -32.75
N SER A 176 3.13 -11.79 -33.99
CA SER A 176 2.58 -12.46 -35.16
C SER A 176 3.60 -13.27 -35.98
N GLY A 177 4.88 -13.27 -35.59
CA GLY A 177 5.93 -14.01 -36.30
C GLY A 177 6.35 -15.30 -35.58
N SER A 178 7.26 -16.06 -36.20
CA SER A 178 7.77 -17.34 -35.70
C SER A 178 9.29 -17.38 -35.65
N GLY A 179 9.82 -18.12 -34.67
CA GLY A 179 11.26 -18.27 -34.44
C GLY A 179 11.83 -17.36 -33.36
N ASN A 180 13.15 -17.42 -33.16
CA ASN A 180 13.82 -16.80 -32.01
C ASN A 180 13.84 -15.26 -32.05
N MET A 181 13.49 -14.65 -33.18
CA MET A 181 13.42 -13.19 -33.34
C MET A 181 12.07 -12.59 -32.93
N PHE A 182 11.05 -13.43 -32.65
CA PHE A 182 9.70 -13.01 -32.30
C PHE A 182 9.33 -13.40 -30.86
N CYS A 183 8.24 -12.82 -30.36
CA CYS A 183 7.66 -13.16 -29.07
C CYS A 183 6.54 -14.18 -29.26
N THR A 184 6.71 -15.37 -28.68
CA THR A 184 5.68 -16.40 -28.65
C THR A 184 4.90 -16.32 -27.34
N GLY A 185 3.59 -16.19 -27.40
CA GLY A 185 2.71 -16.22 -26.20
C GLY A 185 2.35 -14.85 -25.60
N GLY A 186 2.91 -13.74 -26.10
CA GLY A 186 2.54 -12.39 -25.66
C GLY A 186 3.63 -11.34 -25.94
N PRO A 187 3.38 -10.05 -25.66
CA PRO A 187 4.39 -9.00 -25.77
C PRO A 187 5.61 -9.31 -24.89
N CYS A 188 6.81 -9.19 -25.46
CA CYS A 188 8.05 -9.51 -24.77
C CYS A 188 9.19 -8.61 -25.26
N VAL A 189 10.24 -8.54 -24.46
CA VAL A 189 11.53 -7.94 -24.81
C VAL A 189 12.55 -9.06 -24.95
N LYS A 190 13.38 -8.97 -25.99
CA LYS A 190 14.44 -9.92 -26.26
C LYS A 190 15.77 -9.22 -26.12
N VAL A 191 16.72 -9.92 -25.51
CA VAL A 191 18.09 -9.45 -25.32
C VAL A 191 19.03 -10.51 -25.85
N THR A 192 19.91 -10.13 -26.77
CA THR A 192 21.07 -10.93 -27.17
C THR A 192 22.31 -10.29 -26.55
N ALA A 193 22.88 -10.97 -25.56
CA ALA A 193 24.16 -10.61 -24.97
C ALA A 193 25.28 -11.31 -25.75
N PHE A 194 26.39 -10.62 -26.00
CA PHE A 194 27.58 -11.16 -26.66
C PHE A 194 28.74 -11.05 -25.69
N LEU A 195 29.41 -12.15 -25.39
CA LEU A 195 30.51 -12.16 -24.44
C LEU A 195 31.78 -12.66 -25.14
N GLY A 196 32.83 -11.85 -25.11
CA GLY A 196 34.15 -12.28 -25.54
C GLY A 196 34.73 -13.38 -24.63
N PRO A 197 35.83 -14.02 -25.02
CA PRO A 197 36.44 -15.08 -24.24
C PRO A 197 36.85 -14.60 -22.84
N GLY A 198 36.50 -15.35 -21.80
CA GLY A 198 36.76 -15.02 -20.40
C GLY A 198 36.04 -13.77 -19.87
N GLN A 199 35.09 -13.21 -20.62
CA GLN A 199 34.33 -12.02 -20.20
C GLN A 199 33.14 -12.41 -19.32
N SER A 200 32.83 -11.58 -18.34
CA SER A 200 31.56 -11.61 -17.61
C SER A 200 30.83 -10.27 -17.72
N MET A 201 29.51 -10.33 -17.60
CA MET A 201 28.66 -9.14 -17.59
C MET A 201 27.43 -9.36 -16.72
N SER A 202 26.82 -8.27 -16.26
CA SER A 202 25.49 -8.29 -15.68
C SER A 202 24.61 -7.21 -16.29
N TYR A 203 23.32 -7.48 -16.35
CA TYR A 203 22.31 -6.52 -16.78
C TYR A 203 21.01 -6.74 -16.01
N GLU A 204 20.18 -5.70 -15.99
CA GLU A 204 18.97 -5.65 -15.16
C GLU A 204 17.72 -5.45 -16.01
N TYR A 205 16.65 -6.14 -15.64
CA TYR A 205 15.30 -5.90 -16.14
C TYR A 205 14.43 -5.40 -14.98
N LEU A 206 13.92 -4.18 -15.11
CA LEU A 206 13.14 -3.51 -14.08
C LEU A 206 11.70 -3.31 -14.54
N VAL A 207 10.76 -3.62 -13.66
CA VAL A 207 9.34 -3.35 -13.87
C VAL A 207 8.82 -2.59 -12.65
N THR A 208 8.35 -1.36 -12.88
CA THR A 208 7.74 -0.52 -11.84
C THR A 208 6.24 -0.73 -11.85
N ILE A 209 5.70 -1.10 -10.69
CA ILE A 209 4.32 -1.52 -10.52
C ILE A 209 3.70 -0.71 -9.38
N SER A 210 2.50 -0.18 -9.63
CA SER A 210 1.62 0.35 -8.60
C SER A 210 0.50 -0.66 -8.36
N THR A 211 0.30 -1.04 -7.10
CA THR A 211 -0.74 -1.98 -6.70
C THR A 211 -1.74 -1.33 -5.76
N LYS A 212 -3.00 -1.73 -5.90
CA LYS A 212 -4.10 -1.36 -5.01
C LYS A 212 -4.83 -2.61 -4.58
N SER A 213 -5.02 -2.78 -3.28
CA SER A 213 -5.82 -3.87 -2.71
C SER A 213 -7.02 -3.30 -1.96
N TYR A 214 -8.19 -3.85 -2.27
CA TYR A 214 -9.43 -3.55 -1.58
C TYR A 214 -9.75 -4.68 -0.61
N THR A 215 -9.98 -4.35 0.66
CA THR A 215 -10.53 -5.31 1.61
C THR A 215 -12.00 -4.97 1.84
N TRP A 216 -12.89 -5.93 1.60
CA TRP A 216 -14.29 -5.81 2.01
C TRP A 216 -14.54 -6.73 3.20
N TRP A 217 -15.15 -6.18 4.24
CA TRP A 217 -15.79 -6.97 5.28
C TRP A 217 -17.23 -7.21 4.82
N SER A 218 -17.64 -8.48 4.71
CA SER A 218 -19.07 -8.81 4.69
C SER A 218 -19.49 -9.15 6.11
N ASP A 219 -20.44 -8.42 6.68
CA ASP A 219 -21.15 -8.91 7.84
C ASP A 219 -21.85 -10.21 7.41
N VAL A 220 -21.35 -11.35 7.90
CA VAL A 220 -22.14 -12.57 7.88
C VAL A 220 -23.29 -12.28 8.85
N ASN A 221 -24.43 -11.85 8.31
CA ASN A 221 -25.69 -11.96 9.03
C ASN A 221 -25.91 -13.47 9.22
N GLU A 222 -25.37 -14.02 10.30
CA GLU A 222 -25.84 -15.27 10.87
C GLU A 222 -27.27 -15.02 11.38
N GLY A 223 -28.20 -15.04 10.44
CA GLY A 223 -29.63 -14.94 10.69
C GLY A 223 -30.09 -16.14 11.50
N VAL A 224 -30.49 -15.83 12.73
CA VAL A 224 -31.71 -16.30 13.43
C VAL A 224 -32.67 -17.10 12.56
#